data_AF-A0A533B621-F1
#
_entry.id   AF-A0A533B621-F1
#
_cell.length_a   1.000
_cell.length_b   1.000
_cell.length_c   1.000
_cell.angle_alpha   90.00
_cell.angle_beta   90.00
_cell.angle_gamma   90.00
#
_symmetry.space_group_name_H-M   'P 1'
#
loop_
_entity.id
_entity.type
_entity.pdbx_description
1 polymer ?
#
loop_
_entity_poly.entity_id
_entity_poly.type
_entity_poly.pdbx_seq_one_letter_code
_entity_poly.pdbx_strand_id
1 'polypeptide(L)'
;MATTVDRPFVIHLWEDRTRGEQWVPSYDAKGLALLSDEFLCIASNNAVENGQRTFEFKAVTPGVHLLVFEKRMGWKFTAEDRRVFRIEAANQLGS
;
A
#
# COMPACT_ATOMS: atom_id res chain seq x y z
N MET A 1 -12.95 1.64 1.50
CA MET A 1 -12.49 1.69 2.90
C MET A 1 -12.75 3.08 3.42
N ALA A 2 -13.42 3.21 4.58
CA ALA A 2 -13.72 4.50 5.18
C ALA A 2 -12.63 4.90 6.18
N THR A 3 -12.26 6.19 6.21
CA THR A 3 -11.35 6.78 7.20
C THR A 3 -11.77 8.23 7.50
N THR A 4 -11.10 8.86 8.46
CA THR A 4 -11.13 10.31 8.65
C THR A 4 -9.84 10.92 8.15
N VAL A 5 -9.88 12.20 7.75
CA VAL A 5 -8.65 12.97 7.50
C VAL A 5 -7.71 12.85 8.69
N ASP A 6 -6.42 12.77 8.39
CA ASP A 6 -5.29 12.59 9.32
C ASP A 6 -5.26 11.30 10.14
N ARG A 7 -6.28 10.45 10.08
CA ARG A 7 -6.27 9.14 10.73
C ARG A 7 -5.48 8.13 9.89
N PRO A 8 -4.42 7.51 10.46
CA PRO A 8 -3.67 6.49 9.76
C PRO A 8 -4.52 5.24 9.46
N PHE A 9 -4.21 4.61 8.33
CA PHE A 9 -4.74 3.33 7.91
C PHE A 9 -3.66 2.51 7.22
N VAL A 10 -3.83 1.19 7.21
CA VAL A 10 -2.78 0.27 6.76
C VAL A 10 -3.30 -0.62 5.63
N ILE A 11 -2.45 -0.85 4.63
CA ILE A 11 -2.64 -1.85 3.58
C ILE A 11 -1.53 -2.90 3.68
N HIS A 12 -1.91 -4.17 3.77
CA HIS A 12 -0.98 -5.29 3.80
C HIS A 12 -1.03 -6.07 2.48
N LEU A 13 0.14 -6.32 1.90
CA LEU A 13 0.28 -7.07 0.66
C LEU A 13 1.43 -8.08 0.76
N TRP A 14 1.22 -9.30 0.26
CA TRP A 14 2.25 -10.33 0.20
C TRP A 14 3.15 -10.15 -1.01
N GLU A 15 4.46 -10.29 -0.81
CA GLU A 15 5.51 -10.28 -1.84
C GLU A 15 6.38 -11.53 -1.69
N ASP A 16 6.63 -12.22 -2.81
CA ASP A 16 7.74 -13.18 -2.93
C ASP A 16 8.93 -12.49 -3.60
N ARG A 17 9.84 -11.94 -2.80
CA ARG A 17 11.00 -11.18 -3.31
C ARG A 17 12.06 -12.07 -3.95
N THR A 18 12.07 -13.37 -3.66
CA THR A 18 12.91 -14.34 -4.40
C THR A 18 12.54 -14.39 -5.88
N ARG A 19 11.28 -14.12 -6.22
CA ARG A 19 10.81 -14.02 -7.62
C ARG A 19 10.92 -12.60 -8.20
N GLY A 20 11.43 -11.66 -7.40
CA GLY A 20 11.50 -10.25 -7.72
C GLY A 20 10.15 -9.55 -7.63
N GLU A 21 9.18 -10.10 -6.89
CA GLU A 21 7.88 -9.44 -6.70
C GLU A 21 8.01 -8.19 -5.84
N GLN A 22 7.41 -7.10 -6.29
CA GLN A 22 7.32 -5.88 -5.50
C GLN A 22 6.01 -5.15 -5.79
N TRP A 23 5.24 -4.81 -4.75
CA TRP A 23 4.09 -3.92 -4.86
C TRP A 23 4.54 -2.46 -4.88
N VAL A 24 4.05 -1.71 -5.86
CA VAL A 24 4.34 -0.29 -6.01
C VAL A 24 3.03 0.50 -5.89
N PRO A 25 2.89 1.39 -4.90
CA PRO A 25 1.71 2.25 -4.78
C PRO A 25 1.75 3.42 -5.77
N SER A 26 0.57 3.82 -6.24
CA SER A 26 0.31 5.02 -7.02
C SER A 26 -0.97 5.68 -6.50
N TYR A 27 -0.88 6.97 -6.17
CA TYR A 27 -1.95 7.76 -5.59
C TYR A 27 -1.72 9.25 -5.85
N ASP A 28 -2.77 10.07 -5.74
CA ASP A 28 -2.63 11.53 -5.74
C ASP A 28 -2.12 12.01 -4.37
N ALA A 29 -0.91 12.57 -4.35
CA ALA A 29 -0.27 13.09 -3.14
C ALA A 29 -1.02 14.31 -2.54
N LYS A 30 -1.94 14.93 -3.28
CA LYS A 30 -2.84 15.96 -2.74
C LYS A 30 -3.96 15.38 -1.87
N GLY A 31 -4.27 14.08 -2.02
CA GLY A 31 -5.36 13.40 -1.32
C GLY A 31 -4.92 12.38 -0.29
N LEU A 32 -3.78 11.71 -0.52
CA LEU A 32 -3.20 10.71 0.38
C LEU A 32 -1.71 10.99 0.65
N ALA A 33 -1.24 10.63 1.84
CA ALA A 33 0.17 10.64 2.20
C ALA A 33 0.59 9.27 2.74
N LEU A 34 1.71 8.75 2.24
CA LEU A 34 2.38 7.55 2.78
C LEU A 34 3.18 7.97 4.02
N LEU A 35 2.97 7.27 5.12
CA LEU A 35 3.61 7.51 6.42
C LEU A 35 4.75 6.53 6.68
N SER A 36 4.54 5.25 6.36
CA SER A 36 5.55 4.19 6.49
C SER A 36 5.36 3.11 5.44
N ASP A 37 6.46 2.43 5.11
CA ASP A 37 6.53 1.33 4.15
C ASP A 37 7.56 0.32 4.66
N GLU A 38 7.06 -0.77 5.22
CA GLU A 38 7.88 -1.77 5.91
C GLU A 38 7.64 -3.15 5.29
N PHE A 39 8.72 -3.93 5.15
CA PHE A 39 8.65 -5.31 4.70
C PHE A 39 9.13 -6.24 5.81
N LEU A 40 8.26 -7.16 6.21
CA LEU A 40 8.58 -8.21 7.15
C LEU A 40 8.67 -9.54 6.41
N CYS A 41 9.90 -10.04 6.27
CA CYS A 41 10.15 -11.39 5.77
C CYS A 41 9.63 -12.43 6.77
N ILE A 42 8.90 -13.44 6.31
CA ILE A 42 8.65 -14.63 7.12
C ILE A 42 9.93 -15.45 7.10
N ALA A 43 10.52 -15.66 8.27
CA ALA A 43 11.62 -16.60 8.41
C ALA A 43 11.19 -18.01 7.99
N SER A 44 11.82 -18.53 6.94
CA SER A 44 11.71 -19.92 6.51
C SER A 44 13.09 -20.55 6.50
N ASN A 45 13.19 -21.86 6.76
CA ASN A 45 14.47 -22.59 6.68
C ASN A 45 15.00 -22.75 5.23
N ASN A 46 14.27 -22.21 4.25
CA ASN A 46 14.66 -22.19 2.85
C ASN A 46 15.05 -20.74 2.49
N ALA A 47 15.96 -20.54 1.52
CA ALA A 47 16.41 -19.23 1.03
C ALA A 47 15.33 -18.43 0.26
N VAL A 48 14.09 -18.48 0.74
CA VAL A 48 12.91 -17.80 0.19
C VAL A 48 12.67 -16.53 0.99
N GLU A 49 12.62 -15.39 0.30
CA GLU A 49 12.30 -14.09 0.87
C GLU A 49 10.83 -13.76 0.60
N ASN A 50 9.93 -14.54 1.19
CA ASN A 50 8.50 -14.29 1.15
C ASN A 50 8.10 -13.51 2.40
N GLY A 51 7.34 -12.44 2.23
CA GLY A 51 7.00 -11.56 3.34
C GLY A 51 5.79 -10.70 3.09
N GLN A 52 5.32 -10.10 4.18
CA GLN A 52 4.25 -9.12 4.13
C GLN A 52 4.85 -7.72 4.10
N ARG A 53 4.46 -6.93 3.10
CA ARG A 53 4.72 -5.51 3.05
C ARG A 53 3.52 -4.74 3.60
N THR A 54 3.81 -3.80 4.47
CA THR A 54 2.86 -2.98 5.20
C THR A 54 3.06 -1.54 4.77
N PHE A 55 2.01 -0.95 4.19
CA PHE A 55 1.99 0.45 3.82
C PHE A 55 1.03 1.19 4.74
N GLU A 56 1.53 2.16 5.48
CA GLU A 56 0.70 3.05 6.29
C GLU A 56 0.47 4.36 5.57
N PHE A 57 -0.78 4.78 5.51
CA PHE A 57 -1.21 6.00 4.85
C PHE A 57 -2.10 6.83 5.77
N LYS A 58 -2.27 8.10 5.43
CA LYS A 58 -3.40 8.91 5.89
C LYS A 58 -4.04 9.64 4.71
N ALA A 59 -5.33 9.93 4.83
CA ALA A 59 -5.98 10.89 3.95
C ALA A 59 -5.67 12.31 4.42
N VAL A 60 -5.29 13.19 3.48
CA VAL A 60 -4.97 14.59 3.79
C VAL A 60 -6.11 15.55 3.45
N THR A 61 -7.04 15.14 2.58
CA THR A 61 -8.27 15.89 2.31
C THR A 61 -9.49 14.98 2.39
N PRO A 62 -10.68 15.52 2.70
CA PRO A 62 -11.92 14.76 2.58
C PRO A 62 -12.21 14.37 1.13
N GLY A 63 -13.06 13.37 0.96
CA GLY A 63 -13.53 12.91 -0.34
C GLY A 63 -13.14 11.47 -0.65
N VAL A 64 -13.19 11.13 -1.93
CA VAL A 64 -12.90 9.79 -2.43
C VAL A 64 -11.55 9.79 -3.13
N HIS A 65 -10.62 8.98 -2.62
CA HIS A 65 -9.28 8.83 -3.17
C HIS A 65 -9.07 7.43 -3.72
N LEU A 66 -8.34 7.32 -4.82
CA LEU A 66 -7.93 6.03 -5.37
C LEU A 66 -6.48 5.75 -5.02
N LEU A 67 -6.26 4.62 -4.37
CA LEU A 67 -4.93 4.07 -4.11
C LEU A 67 -4.77 2.79 -4.94
N VAL A 68 -3.85 2.83 -5.90
CA VAL A 68 -3.59 1.72 -6.81
C VAL A 68 -2.26 1.09 -6.43
N PHE A 69 -2.22 -0.24 -6.36
CA PHE A 69 -0.99 -1.00 -6.24
C PHE A 69 -0.80 -1.86 -7.48
N GLU A 70 0.40 -1.81 -8.05
CA GLU A 70 0.81 -2.69 -9.14
C GLU A 70 1.89 -3.62 -8.62
N LYS A 71 1.69 -4.93 -8.78
CA LYS A 71 2.74 -5.92 -8.52
C LYS A 71 3.65 -5.95 -9.73
N ARG A 72 4.86 -5.43 -9.57
CA ARG A 72 5.89 -5.42 -10.61
C ARG A 72 6.89 -6.53 -10.34
N MET A 73 7.44 -7.08 -11.41
CA MET A 73 8.63 -7.91 -11.34
C MET A 73 9.80 -7.06 -11.78
N GLY A 74 10.92 -7.06 -11.04
CA GLY A 74 12.11 -6.27 -11.39
C GLY A 74 12.67 -6.53 -12.81
N TRP A 75 12.25 -7.64 -13.44
CA TRP A 75 12.64 -8.09 -14.78
C TRP A 75 11.52 -7.98 -15.85
N LYS A 76 10.34 -7.45 -15.52
CA LYS A 76 9.24 -7.23 -16.48
C LYS A 76 8.78 -5.77 -16.48
N PHE A 77 8.44 -5.27 -17.67
CA PHE A 77 7.85 -3.94 -17.84
C PHE A 77 6.36 -3.87 -17.47
N THR A 78 5.63 -4.99 -17.52
CA THR A 78 4.18 -5.05 -17.20
C THR A 78 3.94 -5.54 -15.78
N ALA A 79 2.97 -4.92 -15.09
CA ALA A 79 2.50 -5.42 -13.80
C ALA A 79 1.86 -6.81 -13.95
N GLU A 80 2.15 -7.72 -13.03
CA GLU A 80 1.52 -9.06 -12.98
C GLU A 80 0.17 -9.04 -12.29
N ASP A 81 -0.03 -8.12 -11.35
CA ASP A 81 -1.27 -7.97 -10.61
C ASP A 81 -1.52 -6.48 -10.32
N ARG A 82 -2.79 -6.11 -10.15
CA ARG A 82 -3.23 -4.76 -9.83
C ARG A 82 -4.35 -4.79 -8.80
N ARG A 83 -4.15 -4.05 -7.71
CA ARG A 83 -5.17 -3.84 -6.66
C ARG A 83 -5.56 -2.38 -6.61
N VAL A 84 -6.86 -2.10 -6.49
CA VAL A 84 -7.40 -0.75 -6.39
C VAL A 84 -8.20 -0.64 -5.11
N PHE A 85 -7.82 0.32 -4.27
CA PHE A 85 -8.52 0.65 -3.03
C PHE A 85 -9.19 2.01 -3.19
N ARG A 86 -10.50 2.05 -2.99
CA ARG A 86 -11.28 3.29 -2.86
C ARG A 86 -11.26 3.72 -1.40
N ILE A 87 -10.64 4.86 -1.10
CA ILE A 87 -10.53 5.43 0.24
C ILE A 87 -11.56 6.56 0.36
N GLU A 88 -12.48 6.43 1.30
CA GLU A 88 -13.55 7.40 1.57
C GLU A 88 -13.19 8.14 2.86
N ALA A 89 -12.69 9.36 2.74
CA ALA A 89 -12.21 10.17 3.85
C ALA A 89 -13.26 11.21 4.25
N ALA A 90 -13.75 11.11 5.49
CA ALA A 90 -14.57 12.14 6.11
C ALA A 90 -13.70 13.21 6.80
N ASN A 91 -14.25 14.41 6.97
CA ASN A 91 -13.60 15.43 7.80
C ASN A 91 -13.39 14.90 9.23
N GLN A 92 -12.27 15.28 9.84
CA GLN A 92 -12.10 15.11 11.27
C GLN A 92 -13.04 16.10 11.96
N LEU A 93 -14.11 15.60 12.59
CA LEU A 93 -14.96 16.45 13.43
C LEU A 93 -14.11 16.92 14.62
N GLY A 94 -14.13 18.23 14.86
CA GLY A 94 -13.23 18.93 15.78
C GLY A 94 -13.11 18.26 17.15
N SER A 95 -11.87 18.24 17.64
CA SER A 95 -11.50 17.90 19.02
C SER A 95 -12.05 18.92 20.01
#